data_AF-A0A6H9HGL1-F1
#
_entry.id   AF-A0A6H9HGL1-F1
#
_cell.length_a   1.000
_cell.length_b   1.000
_cell.length_c   1.000
_cell.angle_alpha   90.00
_cell.angle_beta   90.00
_cell.angle_gamma   90.00
#
_symmetry.space_group_name_H-M   'P 1'
#
loop_
_entity.id
_entity.type
_entity.pdbx_description
1 polymer ?
#
loop_
_entity_poly.entity_id
_entity_poly.type
_entity_poly.pdbx_seq_one_letter_code
_entity_poly.pdbx_strand_id
1 'polypeptide(L)' 'MANGSKTGSPKVPVQTHHRSSKSGQFVTEDYAKRHPSTTERERIKHPKR' A
#
# COMPACT_ATOMS: atom_id res chain seq x y z
N MET A 1 31.69 19.71 0.25
CA MET A 1 31.04 18.65 1.05
C MET A 1 30.42 17.66 0.07
N ALA A 2 31.06 16.51 -0.13
CA ALA A 2 30.57 15.47 -1.05
C ALA A 2 29.59 14.55 -0.31
N ASN A 3 28.33 14.49 -0.76
CA ASN A 3 27.33 13.58 -0.21
C ASN A 3 27.14 12.41 -1.17
N GLY A 4 27.73 11.27 -0.82
CA GLY A 4 27.57 10.02 -1.54
C GLY A 4 26.25 9.30 -1.25
N SER A 5 25.79 8.58 -2.26
CA SER A 5 24.89 7.41 -2.24
C SER A 5 23.38 7.63 -2.02
N LYS A 6 22.62 7.37 -3.11
CA LYS A 6 21.63 6.28 -3.19
C LYS A 6 21.24 6.11 -4.67
N THR A 7 22.02 5.32 -5.41
CA THR A 7 21.52 4.69 -6.65
C THR A 7 20.45 3.68 -6.26
N GLY A 8 19.19 4.11 -6.31
CA GLY A 8 18.02 3.24 -6.27
C GLY A 8 17.15 3.60 -7.46
N SER A 9 16.96 2.65 -8.37
CA SER A 9 15.96 2.72 -9.45
C SER A 9 14.66 3.35 -8.93
N PRO A 10 13.92 4.16 -9.73
CA PRO A 10 12.75 4.88 -9.23
C PRO A 10 11.75 3.88 -8.64
N LYS A 11 11.73 3.76 -7.31
CA LYS A 11 10.84 2.86 -6.60
C LYS A 11 9.46 3.48 -6.74
N VAL A 12 8.72 3.00 -7.74
CA VAL A 12 7.32 3.35 -8.00
C VAL A 12 6.61 3.37 -6.64
N PRO A 13 6.05 4.50 -6.18
CA PRO A 13 5.39 4.53 -4.89
C PRO A 13 4.27 3.50 -4.92
N VAL A 14 4.40 2.48 -4.08
CA VAL A 14 3.43 1.40 -4.00
C VAL A 14 2.57 1.66 -2.78
N GLN A 15 1.30 2.00 -2.99
CA GLN A 15 0.34 2.21 -1.92
C GLN A 15 -0.39 0.90 -1.63
N THR A 16 -0.47 0.52 -0.36
CA THR A 16 -1.27 -0.63 0.07
C THR A 16 -2.57 -0.11 0.66
N HIS A 17 -3.70 -0.58 0.15
CA HIS A 17 -5.04 -0.23 0.62
C HIS A 17 -5.74 -1.46 1.17
N HIS A 18 -6.61 -1.24 2.15
CA HIS A 18 -7.46 -2.28 2.73
C HIS A 18 -8.92 -1.92 2.48
N ARG A 19 -9.70 -2.87 1.95
CA ARG A 19 -11.12 -2.65 1.65
C ARG A 19 -11.96 -3.79 2.22
N SER A 20 -13.02 -3.45 2.93
CA SER A 20 -13.98 -4.46 3.39
C SER A 20 -14.80 -4.96 2.20
N SER A 21 -14.78 -6.26 1.91
CA SER A 21 -15.62 -6.87 0.87
C SER A 21 -17.10 -6.84 1.25
N LYS A 22 -17.41 -6.69 2.54
CA LYS A 22 -18.79 -6.64 3.05
C LYS A 22 -19.46 -5.29 2.84
N SER A 23 -18.75 -4.20 3.11
CA SER A 23 -19.30 -2.83 3.08
C SER A 23 -18.72 -1.97 1.95
N GLY A 24 -17.67 -2.44 1.29
CA GLY A 24 -16.94 -1.68 0.27
C GLY A 24 -16.12 -0.50 0.82
N GLN A 25 -16.07 -0.31 2.14
CA GLN A 25 -15.37 0.80 2.78
C GLN A 25 -13.87 0.54 2.86
N PHE A 26 -13.09 1.62 2.80
CA PHE A 26 -11.67 1.57 3.14
C PHE A 26 -11.49 1.45 4.64
N VAL A 27 -10.67 0.50 5.06
CA VAL A 27 -10.45 0.16 6.46
C VAL A 27 -8.98 0.30 6.80
N THR A 28 -8.67 0.28 8.09
CA THR A 28 -7.28 0.33 8.56
C THR A 28 -6.61 -1.05 8.46
N GLU A 29 -5.28 -1.05 8.54
CA GLU A 29 -4.52 -2.31 8.57
C GLU A 29 -4.89 -3.18 9.78
N ASP A 30 -5.15 -2.58 10.95
CA ASP A 30 -5.56 -3.32 12.14
C ASP A 30 -6.94 -3.97 11.98
N TYR A 31 -7.86 -3.29 11.30
CA TYR A 31 -9.14 -3.90 10.94
C TYR A 31 -8.93 -5.09 10.00
N ALA A 32 -8.05 -4.93 9.00
CA ALA A 32 -7.71 -6.01 8.07
C ALA A 32 -7.08 -7.23 8.77
N LYS A 33 -6.26 -6.99 9.80
CA LYS A 33 -5.66 -8.05 10.64
C LYS A 33 -6.71 -8.79 11.48
N ARG A 34 -7.72 -8.08 11.98
CA ARG A 34 -8.82 -8.68 12.77
C ARG A 34 -9.87 -9.38 11.90
N HIS A 35 -10.06 -8.91 10.66
CA HIS A 35 -11.05 -9.44 9.72
C HIS A 35 -10.42 -9.83 8.37
N PRO A 36 -9.42 -10.73 8.37
CA PRO A 36 -8.69 -11.08 7.15
C PRO A 36 -9.57 -11.80 6.13
N SER A 37 -10.62 -12.51 6.57
CA SER A 37 -11.55 -13.24 5.69
C SER A 37 -12.48 -12.33 4.89
N THR A 38 -12.64 -11.08 5.29
CA THR A 38 -13.60 -10.14 4.66
C THR A 38 -12.96 -8.82 4.27
N THR A 39 -11.62 -8.77 4.27
CA THR A 39 -10.86 -7.57 3.94
C THR A 39 -9.88 -7.88 2.81
N GLU A 40 -10.06 -7.19 1.71
CA GLU A 40 -9.16 -7.21 0.57
C GLU A 40 -7.94 -6.32 0.82
N ARG A 41 -6.77 -6.80 0.39
CA ARG A 41 -5.50 -6.08 0.41
C ARG A 41 -5.06 -5.80 -1.01
N GLU A 42 -5.14 -4.55 -1.41
CA GLU A 42 -4.74 -4.15 -2.76
C GLU A 42 -3.42 -3.39 -2.72
N ARG A 43 -2.51 -3.75 -3.62
CA ARG A 43 -1.19 -3.15 -3.75
C ARG A 43 -1.11 -2.37 -5.07
N ILE A 44 -1.45 -1.09 -5.01
CA ILE A 44 -1.51 -0.20 -6.17
C ILE A 44 -0.11 0.34 -6.44
N LYS A 45 0.45 0.00 -7.60
CA LYS A 45 1.68 0.62 -8.10
C LYS A 45 1.28 1.95 -8.73
N HIS A 46 1.75 3.07 -8.20
CA HIS A 46 1.53 4.38 -8.83
C HIS A 46 2.66 4.65 -9.81
N PRO A 47 2.52 4.36 -11.12
CA PRO A 47 3.50 4.81 -12.09
C PRO A 47 3.63 6.33 -11.99
N LYS A 48 4.87 6.81 -11.97
CA LYS A 48 5.19 8.23 -11.94
C LYS A 48 4.55 8.86 -13.20
N ARG A 49 3.56 9.75 -13.04
CA ARG A 49 3.04 10.58 -14.13
C ARG A 49 4.09 11.57 -14.59
#